data_AF-A0A8H3ABZ8-F1
#
_entry.id   AF-A0A8H3ABZ8-F1
#
_cell.length_a   1.000
_cell.length_b   1.000
_cell.length_c   1.000
_cell.angle_alpha   90.00
_cell.angle_beta   90.00
_cell.angle_gamma   90.00
#
_symmetry.space_group_name_H-M   'P 1'
#
loop_
_entity.id
_entity.type
_entity.pdbx_description
1 polymer ?
#
loop_
_entity_poly.entity_id
_entity_poly.type
_entity_poly.pdbx_seq_one_letter_code
_entity_poly.pdbx_strand_id
1 'polypeptide(L)'
;MELVQHEEFLKRLAELFEKCNSSKGSIWLTHKRLTYEPNGPPESAGDDREYPCLLRAVNGRDIKFSTTVSSAELPKFHAAYSALLRQSMPGLRKRDKKKEKTKAEAMAARKQKLETDVVTTGSKRGRGRAKRQRKVRAAIKQQETRKVIAERQQARNANKKV
;
A
#
# COMPACT_ATOMS: atom_id res chain seq x y z
N MET A 1 0.86 7.06 -31.24
CA MET A 1 1.53 6.44 -30.07
C MET A 1 2.26 5.24 -30.61
N GLU A 2 3.58 5.22 -30.48
CA GLU A 2 4.45 4.22 -31.12
C GLU A 2 4.48 2.93 -30.30
N LEU A 3 4.41 1.77 -30.96
CA LEU A 3 4.61 0.47 -30.32
C LEU A 3 6.07 0.06 -30.48
N VAL A 4 6.74 -0.23 -29.36
CA VAL A 4 8.18 -0.40 -29.30
C VAL A 4 8.53 -1.71 -28.58
N GLN A 5 9.65 -2.31 -28.98
CA GLN A 5 10.20 -3.51 -28.34
C GLN A 5 10.62 -3.24 -26.88
N HIS A 6 10.71 -4.31 -26.08
CA HIS A 6 10.94 -4.21 -24.63
C HIS A 6 12.21 -3.47 -24.25
N GLU A 7 13.34 -3.79 -24.88
CA GLU A 7 14.62 -3.17 -24.56
C GLU A 7 14.64 -1.68 -24.94
N GLU A 8 14.08 -1.37 -26.10
CA GLU A 8 14.03 0.01 -26.60
C GLU A 8 13.06 0.86 -25.77
N PHE A 9 11.95 0.28 -25.29
CA PHE A 9 11.07 0.93 -24.32
C PHE A 9 11.84 1.34 -23.06
N LEU A 10 12.65 0.45 -22.51
CA LEU A 10 13.43 0.71 -21.29
C LEU A 10 14.52 1.77 -21.53
N LYS A 11 15.21 1.73 -22.67
CA LYS A 11 16.22 2.74 -23.06
C LYS A 11 15.59 4.13 -23.21
N ARG A 12 14.53 4.25 -24.02
CA ARG A 12 13.81 5.52 -24.20
C ARG A 12 13.22 6.05 -22.90
N LEU A 13 12.75 5.15 -22.01
CA LEU A 13 12.26 5.52 -20.69
C LEU A 13 13.37 6.06 -19.77
N ALA A 14 14.57 5.47 -19.81
CA ALA A 14 15.74 5.95 -19.08
C ALA A 14 16.08 7.40 -19.47
N GLU A 15 16.21 7.67 -20.76
CA GLU A 15 16.50 9.01 -21.29
C GLU A 15 15.43 10.03 -20.90
N LEU A 16 14.16 9.59 -20.86
CA LEU A 16 13.04 10.44 -20.49
C LEU A 16 13.13 10.84 -19.01
N PHE A 17 13.51 9.91 -18.12
CA PHE A 17 13.77 10.21 -16.72
C PHE A 17 14.95 11.18 -16.54
N GLU A 18 16.05 11.00 -17.26
CA GLU A 18 17.21 11.92 -17.19
C GLU A 18 16.83 13.35 -17.61
N LYS A 19 16.07 13.47 -18.71
CA LYS A 19 15.53 14.75 -19.19
C LYS A 19 14.59 15.38 -18.16
N CYS A 20 13.72 14.60 -17.52
CA CYS A 20 12.77 15.07 -16.51
C CYS A 20 13.42 15.34 -15.14
N ASN A 21 14.59 14.78 -14.86
CA ASN A 21 15.35 15.09 -13.64
C ASN A 21 16.08 16.43 -13.79
N SER A 22 16.52 16.76 -15.02
CA SER A 22 17.19 18.02 -15.32
C SER A 22 16.20 19.18 -15.56
N SER A 23 15.05 18.88 -16.15
CA SER A 23 14.01 19.87 -16.48
C SER A 23 12.71 19.58 -15.72
N LYS A 24 11.97 20.62 -15.35
CA LYS A 24 10.66 20.44 -14.70
C LYS A 24 9.70 19.72 -15.67
N GLY A 25 9.25 18.53 -15.27
CA GLY A 25 8.37 17.70 -16.09
C GLY A 25 7.61 16.68 -15.24
N SER A 26 6.71 15.95 -15.88
CA SER A 26 5.98 14.85 -15.26
C SER A 26 5.86 13.72 -16.28
N ILE A 27 6.04 12.50 -15.80
CA ILE A 27 6.02 11.30 -16.62
C ILE A 27 4.85 10.46 -16.16
N TRP A 28 3.94 10.18 -17.08
CA TRP A 28 2.79 9.33 -16.84
C TRP A 28 3.08 7.93 -17.39
N LEU A 29 3.17 6.98 -16.47
CA LEU A 29 3.27 5.56 -16.77
C LEU A 29 1.90 4.92 -16.50
N THR A 30 1.34 4.27 -17.51
CA THR A 30 0.03 3.60 -17.40
C THR A 30 0.19 2.12 -17.70
N HIS A 31 -0.25 1.26 -16.78
CA HIS A 31 -0.35 -0.18 -16.98
C HIS A 31 -1.82 -0.54 -17.18
N LYS A 32 -2.15 -1.20 -18.29
CA LYS A 32 -3.51 -1.70 -18.55
C LYS A 32 -3.45 -3.13 -19.08
N ARG A 33 -4.45 -3.93 -18.73
CA ARG A 33 -4.72 -5.20 -19.42
C ARG A 33 -5.05 -4.88 -20.87
N LEU A 34 -4.35 -5.50 -21.81
CA LEU A 34 -4.70 -5.41 -23.22
C LEU A 34 -5.80 -6.45 -23.49
N THR A 35 -7.05 -5.99 -23.54
CA THR A 35 -8.21 -6.85 -23.82
C THR A 35 -8.63 -6.84 -25.29
N TYR A 36 -8.12 -5.89 -26.06
CA TYR A 36 -8.44 -5.74 -27.47
C TYR A 36 -7.54 -6.63 -28.33
N GLU A 37 -8.14 -7.66 -28.92
CA GLU A 37 -7.56 -8.37 -30.07
C GLU A 37 -8.33 -7.99 -31.34
N PRO A 38 -7.65 -7.68 -32.46
CA PRO A 38 -8.31 -7.22 -33.68
C PRO A 38 -9.26 -8.26 -34.30
N ASN A 39 -9.10 -9.55 -33.98
CA ASN A 39 -9.96 -10.67 -34.42
C ASN A 39 -10.52 -11.48 -33.23
N GLY A 40 -10.52 -10.92 -32.02
CA GLY A 40 -10.94 -11.64 -30.81
C GLY A 40 -12.45 -11.57 -30.55
N PRO A 41 -13.03 -12.55 -29.82
CA PRO A 41 -14.40 -12.46 -29.33
C PRO A 41 -14.61 -11.19 -28.47
N PRO A 42 -15.79 -10.56 -28.48
CA PRO A 42 -16.10 -9.43 -27.61
C PRO A 42 -15.97 -9.82 -26.12
N GLU A 43 -15.59 -8.85 -25.28
CA GLU A 43 -15.28 -9.05 -23.86
C GLU A 43 -16.37 -9.86 -23.14
N SER A 44 -16.03 -11.07 -22.69
CA SER A 44 -16.84 -11.82 -21.73
C SER A 44 -16.28 -11.54 -20.32
N ALA A 45 -17.14 -11.08 -19.42
CA ALA A 45 -16.80 -10.79 -18.04
C ALA A 45 -16.68 -12.11 -17.24
N GLY A 46 -15.64 -12.90 -17.51
CA GLY A 46 -15.44 -14.19 -16.81
C GLY A 46 -14.37 -15.13 -17.37
N ASP A 47 -13.62 -14.74 -18.40
CA ASP A 47 -12.61 -15.62 -18.99
C ASP A 47 -11.31 -15.68 -18.15
N ASP A 48 -10.92 -16.89 -17.71
CA ASP A 48 -9.61 -17.26 -17.10
C ASP A 48 -8.41 -17.13 -18.08
N ARG A 49 -8.58 -16.35 -19.15
CA ARG A 49 -7.57 -16.19 -20.20
C ARG A 49 -6.39 -15.37 -19.68
N GLU A 50 -5.20 -15.71 -20.15
CA GLU A 50 -4.01 -14.89 -19.95
C GLU A 50 -4.05 -13.68 -20.90
N TYR A 51 -3.83 -12.48 -20.37
CA TYR A 51 -3.82 -11.27 -21.18
C TYR A 51 -2.47 -10.57 -21.07
N PRO A 52 -1.95 -10.07 -22.20
CA PRO A 52 -0.77 -9.24 -22.17
C PRO A 52 -1.05 -7.91 -21.45
N CYS A 53 -0.03 -7.37 -20.81
CA CYS A 53 -0.05 -6.05 -20.19
C CYS A 53 0.45 -4.99 -21.18
N LEU A 54 -0.36 -3.97 -21.43
CA LEU A 54 0.05 -2.79 -22.18
C LEU A 54 0.62 -1.74 -21.22
N LEU A 55 1.90 -1.41 -21.41
CA LEU A 55 2.55 -0.28 -20.75
C LEU A 55 2.61 0.92 -21.69
N ARG A 56 2.26 2.10 -21.18
CA ARG A 56 2.34 3.38 -21.91
C ARG A 56 3.15 4.38 -21.11
N ALA A 57 4.07 5.08 -21.77
CA ALA A 57 4.83 6.19 -21.20
C ALA A 57 4.52 7.48 -21.97
N VAL A 58 4.20 8.55 -21.23
CA VAL A 58 3.84 9.86 -21.79
C VAL A 58 4.48 10.97 -20.97
N ASN A 59 5.02 12.00 -21.63
CA ASN A 59 5.61 13.19 -20.98
C ASN A 59 4.72 14.46 -21.14
N GLY A 60 3.42 14.28 -21.36
CA GLY A 60 2.44 15.36 -21.55
C GLY A 60 2.56 16.16 -22.85
N ARG A 61 3.67 16.02 -23.58
CA ARG A 61 3.94 16.63 -24.89
C ARG A 61 3.85 15.56 -26.00
N ASP A 62 4.93 15.38 -26.76
CA ASP A 62 4.95 14.62 -28.00
C ASP A 62 5.47 13.18 -27.82
N ILE A 63 6.28 12.94 -26.79
CA ILE A 63 6.86 11.62 -26.54
C ILE A 63 5.78 10.72 -25.93
N LYS A 64 5.29 9.80 -26.77
CA LYS A 64 4.23 8.83 -26.45
C LYS A 64 4.57 7.48 -27.08
N PHE A 65 5.10 6.57 -26.27
CA PHE A 65 5.45 5.23 -26.70
C PHE A 65 4.85 4.17 -25.75
N SER A 66 4.71 2.96 -26.27
CA SER A 66 4.06 1.86 -25.59
C SER A 66 4.74 0.53 -25.89
N THR A 67 4.57 -0.45 -25.00
CA THR A 67 5.06 -1.82 -25.19
C THR A 67 4.03 -2.82 -24.65
N THR A 68 3.91 -3.97 -25.30
CA THR A 68 2.96 -5.04 -24.96
C THR A 68 3.70 -6.22 -24.37
N VAL A 69 3.57 -6.45 -23.06
CA VAL A 69 4.29 -7.49 -22.33
C VAL A 69 3.42 -8.72 -22.18
N SER A 70 3.87 -9.87 -22.67
CA SER A 70 3.21 -11.16 -22.49
C SER A 70 3.35 -11.66 -21.04
N SER A 71 2.47 -12.58 -20.64
CA SER A 71 2.50 -13.20 -19.30
C SER A 71 3.84 -13.89 -19.02
N ALA A 72 4.37 -14.62 -20.00
CA ALA A 72 5.62 -15.38 -19.88
C ALA A 72 6.87 -14.51 -19.65
N GLU A 73 6.92 -13.33 -20.26
CA GLU A 73 8.08 -12.45 -20.19
C GLU A 73 7.97 -11.38 -19.10
N LEU A 74 6.78 -11.25 -18.49
CA LEU A 74 6.48 -10.29 -17.45
C LEU A 74 7.49 -10.30 -16.29
N PRO A 75 7.93 -11.45 -15.73
CA PRO A 75 8.87 -11.46 -14.62
C PRO A 75 10.23 -10.86 -15.00
N LYS A 76 10.72 -11.17 -16.22
CA LYS A 76 12.00 -10.67 -16.73
C LYS A 76 11.93 -9.16 -17.00
N PHE A 77 10.87 -8.73 -17.69
CA PHE A 77 10.64 -7.31 -17.97
C PHE A 77 10.49 -6.51 -16.67
N HIS A 78 9.71 -7.01 -15.71
CA HIS A 78 9.46 -6.33 -14.44
C HIS A 78 10.72 -6.20 -13.58
N ALA A 79 11.63 -7.19 -13.60
CA ALA A 79 12.90 -7.09 -12.91
C ALA A 79 13.74 -5.90 -13.44
N ALA A 80 13.93 -5.82 -14.76
CA ALA A 80 14.67 -4.74 -15.40
C ALA A 80 13.97 -3.38 -15.23
N TYR A 81 12.65 -3.33 -15.42
CA TYR A 81 11.83 -2.13 -15.26
C TYR A 81 11.85 -1.60 -13.82
N SER A 82 11.72 -2.48 -12.82
CA SER A 82 11.74 -2.07 -11.41
C SER A 82 13.11 -1.56 -10.96
N ALA A 83 14.20 -2.14 -11.48
CA ALA A 83 15.55 -1.65 -11.26
C ALA A 83 15.72 -0.24 -11.84
N LEU A 84 15.26 -0.02 -13.08
CA LEU A 84 15.27 1.28 -13.74
C LEU A 84 14.51 2.34 -12.92
N LEU A 85 13.28 2.04 -12.49
CA LEU A 85 12.48 2.97 -11.68
C LEU A 85 13.14 3.36 -10.37
N ARG A 86 13.81 2.41 -9.70
CA ARG A 86 14.52 2.69 -8.45
C ARG A 86 15.72 3.59 -8.68
N GLN A 87 16.43 3.39 -9.78
CA GLN A 87 17.59 4.20 -10.15
C GLN A 87 17.18 5.61 -10.60
N SER A 88 16.06 5.74 -11.31
CA SER A 88 15.63 7.01 -11.92
C SER A 88 14.97 8.00 -10.96
N MET A 89 14.55 7.55 -9.76
CA MET A 89 13.83 8.37 -8.77
C MET A 89 14.62 8.62 -7.46
N PRO A 90 15.84 9.20 -7.49
CA PRO A 90 16.64 9.45 -6.28
C PRO A 90 16.13 10.64 -5.44
N GLY A 91 15.33 11.55 -6.03
CA GLY A 91 14.94 12.82 -5.42
C GLY A 91 13.85 12.75 -4.35
N LEU A 92 13.29 11.56 -4.07
CA LEU A 92 12.26 11.42 -3.04
C LEU A 92 12.86 11.58 -1.65
N ARG A 93 12.14 12.29 -0.77
CA ARG A 93 12.50 12.40 0.65
C ARG A 93 12.57 11.00 1.25
N LYS A 94 13.69 10.69 1.90
CA LYS A 94 13.91 9.40 2.56
C LYS A 94 12.80 9.13 3.58
N ARG A 95 12.33 7.88 3.60
CA ARG A 95 11.34 7.41 4.58
C ARG A 95 11.96 7.47 5.98
N ASP A 96 11.32 8.24 6.88
CA ASP A 96 11.72 8.36 8.29
C ASP A 96 11.37 7.08 9.07
N LYS A 97 12.13 5.99 8.82
CA LYS A 97 11.90 4.66 9.42
C LYS A 97 11.78 4.72 10.95
N LYS A 98 12.56 5.60 11.61
CA LYS A 98 12.50 5.82 13.06
C LYS A 98 11.13 6.34 13.51
N LYS A 99 10.56 7.32 12.80
CA LYS A 99 9.26 7.92 13.15
C LYS A 99 8.10 6.95 12.93
N GLU A 100 8.20 6.09 11.93
CA GLU A 100 7.20 5.06 11.71
C GLU A 100 7.31 3.91 12.71
N LYS A 101 8.53 3.48 13.04
CA LYS A 101 8.77 2.46 14.05
C LYS A 101 8.25 2.91 15.41
N THR A 102 8.52 4.15 15.82
CA THR A 102 8.01 4.69 17.10
C THR A 102 6.49 4.79 17.10
N LYS A 103 5.86 5.17 15.98
CA LYS A 103 4.39 5.15 15.85
C LYS A 103 3.82 3.73 15.93
N ALA A 104 4.46 2.75 15.29
CA ALA A 104 4.05 1.35 15.33
C ALA A 104 4.20 0.75 16.73
N GLU A 105 5.34 0.99 17.38
CA GLU A 105 5.62 0.57 18.77
C GLU A 105 4.66 1.25 19.76
N ALA A 106 4.36 2.54 19.60
CA ALA A 106 3.37 3.23 20.43
C ALA A 106 1.96 2.67 20.26
N MET A 107 1.56 2.33 19.02
CA MET A 107 0.29 1.67 18.74
C MET A 107 0.24 0.25 19.33
N ALA A 108 1.32 -0.51 19.21
CA ALA A 108 1.44 -1.84 19.80
C ALA A 108 1.40 -1.78 21.33
N ALA A 109 2.14 -0.86 21.96
CA ALA A 109 2.12 -0.64 23.39
C ALA A 109 0.74 -0.19 23.89
N ARG A 110 0.01 0.64 23.11
CA ARG A 110 -1.36 1.03 23.43
C ARG A 110 -2.33 -0.16 23.34
N LYS A 111 -2.16 -1.04 22.35
CA LYS A 111 -2.93 -2.29 22.24
C LYS A 111 -2.64 -3.24 23.40
N GLN A 112 -1.36 -3.47 23.72
CA GLN A 112 -0.95 -4.31 24.86
C GLN A 112 -1.46 -3.75 26.20
N LYS A 113 -1.42 -2.43 26.42
CA LYS A 113 -2.01 -1.80 27.61
C LYS A 113 -3.53 -1.94 27.69
N LEU A 114 -4.19 -2.07 26.54
CA LEU A 114 -5.62 -2.32 26.47
C LEU A 114 -5.94 -3.80 26.69
N GLU A 115 -5.04 -4.72 26.35
CA GLU A 115 -5.17 -6.18 26.46
C GLU A 115 -4.74 -6.74 27.83
N THR A 116 -3.74 -6.13 28.46
CA THR A 116 -3.30 -6.49 29.81
C THR A 116 -4.34 -6.13 30.86
N ASP A 117 -4.68 -7.08 31.71
CA ASP A 117 -5.67 -6.88 32.77
C ASP A 117 -5.07 -6.12 33.96
N VAL A 118 -5.80 -5.11 34.45
CA VAL A 118 -5.39 -4.34 35.63
C VAL A 118 -5.55 -5.20 36.90
N VAL A 119 -4.42 -5.71 37.39
CA VAL A 119 -4.36 -6.49 38.64
C VAL A 119 -4.75 -5.63 39.86
N THR A 120 -5.91 -5.92 40.45
CA THR A 120 -6.49 -5.19 41.59
C THR A 120 -5.98 -5.68 42.96
N THR A 121 -4.66 -5.74 43.16
CA THR A 121 -4.07 -6.10 44.47
C THR A 121 -4.05 -4.92 45.45
N GLY A 122 -4.48 -5.15 46.70
CA GLY A 122 -4.40 -4.20 47.84
C GLY A 122 -5.46 -4.36 48.94
N SER A 123 -5.24 -3.74 50.11
CA SER A 123 -6.19 -3.77 51.24
C SER A 123 -7.54 -3.12 50.91
N LYS A 124 -8.64 -3.73 51.40
CA LYS A 124 -10.02 -3.24 51.23
C LYS A 124 -10.35 -2.07 52.18
N ARG A 125 -9.65 -1.98 53.33
CA ARG A 125 -9.91 -1.00 54.41
C ARG A 125 -8.58 -0.36 54.86
N GLY A 126 -8.64 0.87 55.38
CA GLY A 126 -7.45 1.58 55.88
C GLY A 126 -6.47 2.03 54.80
N ARG A 127 -5.19 2.14 55.17
CA ARG A 127 -4.10 2.62 54.29
C ARG A 127 -4.02 1.73 53.03
N GLY A 128 -4.13 2.35 51.85
CA GLY A 128 -4.13 1.64 50.56
C GLY A 128 -5.50 1.46 49.88
N ARG A 129 -6.62 1.74 50.59
CA ARG A 129 -7.98 1.70 50.00
C ARG A 129 -8.12 2.62 48.79
N ALA A 130 -7.60 3.85 48.85
CA ALA A 130 -7.67 4.80 47.74
C ALA A 130 -6.94 4.29 46.48
N LYS A 131 -5.78 3.62 46.66
CA LYS A 131 -5.01 3.02 45.55
C LYS A 131 -5.79 1.85 44.91
N ARG A 132 -6.44 1.01 45.73
CA ARG A 132 -7.33 -0.06 45.26
C ARG A 132 -8.53 0.50 44.49
N GLN A 133 -9.21 1.52 45.01
CA GLN A 133 -10.35 2.15 44.32
C GLN A 133 -9.98 2.74 42.96
N ARG A 134 -8.81 3.38 42.85
CA ARG A 134 -8.30 3.89 41.55
C ARG A 134 -8.08 2.75 40.55
N LYS A 135 -7.49 1.63 40.98
CA LYS A 135 -7.30 0.44 40.13
C LYS A 135 -8.63 -0.20 39.69
N VAL A 136 -9.61 -0.29 40.59
CA VAL A 136 -10.95 -0.82 40.27
C VAL A 136 -11.65 0.05 39.23
N ARG A 137 -11.65 1.38 39.41
CA ARG A 137 -12.19 2.32 38.42
C ARG A 137 -11.48 2.21 37.07
N ALA A 138 -10.17 2.02 37.06
CA ALA A 138 -9.40 1.81 35.84
C ALA A 138 -9.75 0.50 35.12
N ALA A 139 -9.98 -0.60 35.86
CA ALA A 139 -10.40 -1.88 35.31
C ALA A 139 -11.80 -1.82 34.69
N ILE A 140 -12.76 -1.18 35.37
CA ILE A 140 -14.12 -0.95 34.84
C ILE A 140 -14.06 -0.17 33.52
N LYS A 141 -13.32 0.95 33.51
CA LYS A 141 -13.15 1.78 32.31
C LYS A 141 -12.48 1.03 31.17
N GLN A 142 -11.49 0.18 31.44
CA GLN A 142 -10.86 -0.67 30.41
C GLN A 142 -11.87 -1.66 29.82
N GLN A 143 -12.67 -2.34 30.64
CA GLN A 143 -13.70 -3.26 30.17
C GLN A 143 -14.75 -2.56 29.30
N GLU A 144 -15.22 -1.38 29.70
CA GLU A 144 -16.13 -0.56 28.88
C GLU A 144 -15.50 -0.20 27.52
N THR A 145 -14.24 0.25 27.51
CA THR A 145 -13.56 0.56 26.24
C THR A 145 -13.37 -0.66 25.36
N ARG A 146 -13.09 -1.85 25.92
CA ARG A 146 -13.00 -3.11 25.16
C ARG A 146 -14.34 -3.47 24.53
N LYS A 147 -15.45 -3.32 25.28
CA LYS A 147 -16.82 -3.58 24.77
C LYS A 147 -17.16 -2.68 23.59
N VAL A 148 -16.94 -1.37 23.72
CA VAL A 148 -17.20 -0.40 22.63
C VAL A 148 -16.35 -0.71 21.39
N ILE A 149 -15.09 -1.14 21.57
CA ILE A 149 -14.23 -1.53 20.44
C ILE A 149 -14.74 -2.82 19.77
N ALA A 150 -15.17 -3.82 20.55
CA ALA A 150 -15.73 -5.06 20.02
C ALA A 150 -17.02 -4.83 19.23
N GLU A 151 -17.93 -4.00 19.75
CA GLU A 151 -19.17 -3.62 19.06
C GLU A 151 -18.89 -2.90 17.73
N ARG A 152 -17.93 -1.95 17.72
CA ARG A 152 -17.50 -1.28 16.47
C ARG A 152 -16.91 -2.26 15.46
N GLN A 153 -16.16 -3.26 15.91
CA GLN A 153 -15.60 -4.28 15.02
C GLN A 153 -16.70 -5.19 14.44
N GLN A 154 -17.67 -5.59 15.26
CA GLN A 154 -18.82 -6.38 14.82
C GLN A 154 -19.67 -5.62 13.79
N ALA A 155 -19.99 -4.35 14.03
CA ALA A 155 -20.71 -3.50 13.07
C ALA A 155 -19.95 -3.35 11.74
N ARG A 156 -18.62 -3.20 11.79
CA ARG A 156 -17.79 -3.09 10.58
C ARG A 156 -17.72 -4.40 9.79
N ASN A 157 -17.75 -5.53 10.48
CA ASN A 157 -17.78 -6.85 9.85
C ASN A 157 -19.16 -7.18 9.25
N ALA A 158 -20.24 -6.72 9.87
CA ALA A 158 -21.59 -6.85 9.34
C ALA A 158 -21.76 -6.04 8.03
N ASN A 159 -21.30 -4.78 8.01
CA ASN A 159 -21.33 -3.94 6.80
C ASN A 159 -20.42 -4.43 5.66
N LYS A 160 -19.44 -5.29 5.92
CA LYS A 160 -18.55 -5.85 4.88
C LYS A 160 -19.13 -7.13 4.25
N LYS A 161 -20.16 -7.72 4.87
CA LYS A 161 -20.86 -8.91 4.39
C LYS A 161 -22.12 -8.58 3.58
N VAL A 162 -22.50 -7.31 3.51
CA VAL A 162 -23.53 -6.75 2.61
C VAL A 162 -22.82 -6.17 1.40
#